data_AF-A0A945K577-F1
#
_entry.id   AF-A0A945K577-F1
#
_cell.length_a   1.000
_cell.length_b   1.000
_cell.length_c   1.000
_cell.angle_alpha   90.00
_cell.angle_beta   90.00
_cell.angle_gamma   90.00
#
_symmetry.space_group_name_H-M   'P 1'
#
loop_
_entity.id
_entity.type
_entity.pdbx_description
1 polymer ?
#
loop_
_entity_poly.entity_id
_entity_poly.type
_entity_poly.pdbx_seq_one_letter_code
_entity_poly.pdbx_strand_id
1 'polypeptide(L)' 'MKSAFKFIRSSQGNVKDDILSGFTVALALVPEAVAFAFVAGISPIIGLYGAFMMGLVTAIFGG' A
#
# COMPACT_ATOMS: atom_id res chain seq x y z
N MET A 1 -26.13 -21.40 -11.79
CA MET A 1 -25.08 -21.50 -10.76
C MET A 1 -23.67 -21.43 -11.38
N LYS A 2 -23.30 -20.33 -12.07
CA LYS A 2 -22.00 -20.18 -12.78
C LYS A 2 -21.53 -18.71 -12.89
N SER A 3 -21.59 -17.91 -11.81
CA SER A 3 -21.25 -16.48 -11.93
C SER A 3 -20.56 -15.85 -10.72
N ALA A 4 -19.71 -16.60 -10.01
CA ALA A 4 -19.03 -16.08 -8.81
C ALA A 4 -17.50 -16.19 -8.82
N PHE A 5 -16.88 -16.79 -9.83
CA PHE A 5 -15.43 -17.08 -9.79
C PHE A 5 -14.68 -16.71 -11.08
N LYS A 6 -14.94 -15.50 -11.59
CA LYS A 6 -14.15 -14.91 -12.69
C LYS A 6 -13.56 -13.56 -12.29
N PHE A 7 -13.11 -13.43 -11.04
CA PHE A 7 -12.50 -12.18 -10.54
C PHE A 7 -10.98 -12.16 -10.75
N ILE A 8 -10.33 -13.32 -10.88
CA ILE A 8 -8.91 -13.44 -11.21
C ILE A 8 -8.81 -13.58 -12.73
N ARG A 9 -9.14 -12.53 -13.47
CA ARG A 9 -8.69 -12.42 -14.86
C ARG A 9 -7.23 -11.98 -14.76
N SER A 10 -6.31 -12.80 -15.26
CA SER A 10 -4.91 -12.43 -15.47
C SER A 10 -4.88 -11.25 -16.44
N SER A 11 -5.04 -10.04 -15.89
CA SER A 11 -4.85 -8.82 -16.65
C SER A 11 -3.39 -8.83 -17.08
N GLN A 12 -3.15 -8.70 -18.38
CA GLN A 12 -1.83 -8.36 -18.89
C GLN A 12 -1.42 -7.08 -18.15
N GLY A 13 -0.43 -7.19 -17.25
CA GLY A 13 -0.09 -6.13 -16.29
C GLY A 13 0.06 -4.79 -17.00
N ASN A 14 -0.87 -3.88 -16.72
CA ASN A 14 -0.82 -2.55 -17.30
C ASN A 14 0.06 -1.70 -16.40
N VAL A 15 1.31 -1.52 -16.80
CA VAL A 15 2.33 -0.74 -16.08
C VAL A 15 1.79 0.65 -15.66
N LYS A 16 0.90 1.25 -16.47
CA LYS A 16 0.28 2.53 -16.12
C LYS A 16 -0.63 2.43 -14.90
N ASP A 17 -1.45 1.38 -14.83
CA ASP A 17 -2.40 1.17 -13.74
C ASP A 17 -1.66 0.75 -12.46
N ASP A 18 -0.57 -0.03 -12.57
CA ASP A 18 0.28 -0.42 -11.44
C ASP A 18 1.00 0.80 -10.82
N ILE A 19 1.50 1.71 -11.66
CA ILE A 19 2.11 2.96 -11.18
C ILE A 19 1.07 3.87 -10.52
N LEU A 20 -0.10 4.06 -11.15
CA LEU A 20 -1.16 4.92 -10.62
C LEU A 20 -1.75 4.36 -9.32
N SER A 21 -1.93 3.05 -9.23
CA SER A 21 -2.42 2.39 -8.01
C SER A 21 -1.37 2.44 -6.89
N GLY A 22 -0.10 2.18 -7.19
CA GLY A 22 0.99 2.33 -6.22
C GLY A 22 1.11 3.75 -5.66
N PHE A 23 0.98 4.76 -6.52
CA PHE A 23 0.98 6.17 -6.09
C PHE A 23 -0.24 6.50 -5.21
N THR A 24 -1.42 6.02 -5.59
CA THR A 24 -2.66 6.24 -4.82
C THR A 24 -2.55 5.62 -3.43
N VAL A 25 -2.02 4.39 -3.33
CA VAL A 25 -1.77 3.72 -2.05
C VAL A 25 -0.74 4.48 -1.22
N ALA A 26 0.38 4.89 -1.82
CA ALA A 26 1.41 5.65 -1.11
C ALA A 26 0.86 6.95 -0.49
N LEU A 27 0.02 7.68 -1.22
CA LEU A 27 -0.62 8.90 -0.71
C LEU A 27 -1.64 8.61 0.40
N ALA A 28 -2.39 7.51 0.31
CA ALA A 28 -3.36 7.12 1.33
C ALA A 28 -2.70 6.70 2.66
N LEU A 29 -1.51 6.10 2.59
CA LEU A 29 -0.77 5.61 3.77
C LEU A 29 -0.16 6.72 4.62
N VAL A 30 0.12 7.91 4.04
CA VAL A 30 0.69 9.05 4.80
C VAL A 30 -0.21 9.49 5.96
N PRO A 31 -1.49 9.86 5.75
CA PRO A 31 -2.37 10.23 6.84
C PRO A 31 -2.65 9.06 7.80
N GLU A 32 -2.68 7.82 7.31
CA GLU A 32 -2.87 6.63 8.16
C GLU A 32 -1.71 6.43 9.14
N ALA A 33 -0.46 6.45 8.66
CA ALA A 33 0.73 6.30 9.50
C ALA A 33 0.88 7.46 10.51
N VAL A 34 0.53 8.67 10.09
CA VAL A 34 0.54 9.86 10.94
C VAL A 34 -0.52 9.75 12.04
N ALA A 35 -1.75 9.33 11.72
CA ALA A 35 -2.81 9.12 12.70
C ALA A 35 -2.44 8.01 13.70
N PHE A 36 -1.84 6.91 13.23
CA PHE A 36 -1.42 5.81 14.09
C PHE A 36 -0.31 6.22 15.06
N ALA A 37 0.65 7.05 14.60
CA ALA A 37 1.69 7.60 15.46
C ALA A 37 1.12 8.54 16.55
N PHE A 38 0.11 9.35 16.22
CA PHE A 38 -0.59 10.18 17.20
C PHE A 38 -1.30 9.34 18.27
N VAL A 39 -1.95 8.23 17.89
CA VAL A 39 -2.59 7.31 18.84
C VAL A 39 -1.55 6.63 19.75
N ALA A 40 -0.38 6.29 19.20
CA ALA A 40 0.70 5.66 19.94
C ALA A 40 1.54 6.63 20.81
N GLY A 41 1.24 7.94 20.78
CA GLY A 41 1.95 8.94 21.57
C GLY A 41 3.41 9.18 21.16
N ILE A 42 3.78 8.78 19.94
CA ILE A 42 5.12 8.94 19.37
C ILE A 42 5.12 10.01 18.28
N SER A 43 6.31 10.53 17.95
CA SER A 43 6.45 11.52 16.89
C SER A 43 5.97 10.95 15.54
N PRO A 44 5.08 11.66 14.80
CA PRO A 44 4.56 11.21 13.50
C PRO A 44 5.61 10.85 12.46
N ILE A 45 6.77 11.49 12.54
CA ILE A 45 7.92 11.23 11.67
C ILE A 45 8.39 9.76 11.79
N ILE A 46 8.31 9.18 12.99
CA ILE A 46 8.71 7.79 13.24
C ILE A 46 7.73 6.83 12.57
N GLY A 47 6.43 7.15 12.59
CA GLY A 47 5.41 6.38 11.88
C GLY A 47 5.62 6.38 10.37
N LEU A 48 5.99 7.54 9.81
CA LEU A 48 6.28 7.65 8.38
C LEU A 48 7.55 6.88 7.96
N TYR A 49 8.62 6.93 8.77
CA TYR A 49 9.81 6.12 8.52
C TYR A 49 9.52 4.62 8.58
N GLY A 50 8.69 4.19 9.53
CA GLY A 50 8.25 2.79 9.63
C GLY A 50 7.46 2.34 8.41
N ALA A 51 6.47 3.13 7.99
CA ALA A 51 5.65 2.84 6.82
C ALA A 51 6.50 2.76 5.53
N PHE A 52 7.44 3.68 5.35
CA PHE A 52 8.33 3.69 4.17
C PHE A 52 9.29 2.50 4.15
N MET A 53 9.94 2.19 5.28
CA MET A 53 10.86 1.05 5.37
C MET A 53 10.12 -0.29 5.16
N MET A 54 8.95 -0.47 5.77
CA MET A 54 8.14 -1.66 5.55
C MET A 54 7.61 -1.76 4.12
N GLY A 55 7.24 -0.65 3.51
CA GLY A 55 6.86 -0.61 2.09
C GLY A 55 7.99 -1.09 1.17
N LEU A 56 9.24 -0.67 1.45
CA LEU A 56 10.40 -1.07 0.66
C LEU A 56 10.77 -2.55 0.86
N VAL A 57 10.73 -3.03 2.11
CA VAL A 57 10.92 -4.45 2.43
C VAL A 57 9.84 -5.29 1.75
N THR A 58 8.59 -4.88 1.83
CA THR A 58 7.46 -5.60 1.21
C THR A 58 7.54 -5.56 -0.32
N ALA A 59 8.04 -4.49 -0.92
CA ALA A 59 8.24 -4.45 -2.38
C ALA A 59 9.32 -5.44 -2.86
N ILE A 60 10.35 -5.69 -2.03
CA ILE A 60 11.43 -6.63 -2.36
C ILE A 60 11.03 -8.09 -2.09
N PHE A 61 10.37 -8.34 -0.94
CA PHE A 61 10.09 -9.70 -0.46
C PHE A 61 8.62 -10.13 -0.64
N GLY A 62 7.71 -9.20 -0.90
CA GLY A 62 6.26 -9.39 -0.76
C GLY A 62 5.49 -9.84 -1.99
N GLY A 63 6.08 -9.77 -3.20
CA GLY A 63 5.47 -10.32 -4.43
C GLY A 63 4.34 -9.50 -5.02
#